data_AF-A0A9X6NDI8-F1
#
_entry.id   AF-A0A9X6NDI8-F1
#
_cell.length_a   1.000
_cell.length_b   1.000
_cell.length_c   1.000
_cell.angle_alpha   90.00
_cell.angle_beta   90.00
_cell.angle_gamma   90.00
#
_symmetry.space_group_name_H-M   'P 1'
#
loop_
_entity.id
_entity.type
_entity.pdbx_description
1 polymer ?
#
loop_
_entity_poly.entity_id
_entity_poly.type
_entity_poly.pdbx_seq_one_letter_code
_entity_poly.pdbx_strand_id
1 'polypeptide(L)'
;MPAPINSETRSAILAHHQNGHSHRKIVDALFDLGFSGSKSIVTRVITEFKWEKRGIFKPAKKLCPQCLPDKRTNNLIRKVDVATNVDDPPTLDQTVER
;
A
#
# COMPACT_ATOMS: atom_id res chain seq x y z
N MET A 1 -0.71 2.66 -15.23
CA MET A 1 0.40 2.50 -14.25
C MET A 1 1.20 3.78 -14.25
N PRO A 2 1.66 4.31 -13.11
CA PRO A 2 2.54 5.47 -13.12
C PRO A 2 3.90 5.10 -13.70
N ALA A 3 4.58 6.07 -14.30
CA ALA A 3 5.84 5.87 -15.00
C ALA A 3 6.88 5.16 -14.10
N PRO A 4 7.76 4.33 -14.69
CA PRO A 4 8.90 3.76 -13.97
C PRO A 4 9.80 4.89 -13.48
N ILE A 5 10.28 4.76 -12.25
CA ILE A 5 11.19 5.72 -11.61
C ILE A 5 12.62 5.25 -11.91
N ASN A 6 13.50 6.18 -12.27
CA ASN A 6 14.92 5.90 -12.47
C ASN A 6 15.52 5.24 -11.22
N SER A 7 16.36 4.24 -11.41
CA SER A 7 16.98 3.47 -10.32
C SER A 7 17.80 4.36 -9.38
N GLU A 8 18.51 5.35 -9.91
CA GLU A 8 19.29 6.34 -9.16
C GLU A 8 18.41 7.21 -8.24
N THR A 9 17.30 7.71 -8.76
CA THR A 9 16.35 8.50 -7.95
C THR A 9 15.73 7.64 -6.85
N ARG A 10 15.41 6.37 -7.17
CA ARG A 10 14.89 5.41 -6.19
C ARG A 10 15.89 5.15 -5.07
N SER A 11 17.17 4.91 -5.39
CA SER A 11 18.20 4.65 -4.39
C SER A 11 18.47 5.88 -3.51
N ALA A 12 18.52 7.08 -4.08
CA ALA A 12 18.67 8.33 -3.32
C ALA A 12 17.53 8.55 -2.32
N ILE A 13 16.27 8.32 -2.74
CA ILE A 13 15.11 8.39 -1.85
C ILE A 13 15.24 7.43 -0.67
N LEU A 14 15.62 6.18 -0.95
CA LEU A 14 15.72 5.15 0.09
C LEU A 14 16.85 5.45 1.08
N ALA A 15 18.00 5.94 0.59
CA ALA A 15 19.12 6.34 1.45
C ALA A 15 18.71 7.45 2.44
N HIS A 16 18.08 8.52 1.95
CA HIS A 16 17.61 9.59 2.84
C HIS A 16 16.49 9.13 3.78
N HIS A 17 15.61 8.23 3.33
CA HIS A 17 14.58 7.66 4.19
C HIS A 17 15.17 6.84 5.35
N GLN A 18 16.20 6.03 5.08
CA GLN A 18 16.93 5.25 6.09
C GLN A 18 17.66 6.15 7.08
N ASN A 19 18.15 7.31 6.64
CA ASN A 19 18.72 8.34 7.51
C ASN A 19 17.68 9.13 8.33
N GLY A 20 16.40 8.74 8.29
CA GLY A 20 15.33 9.35 9.09
C GLY A 20 14.84 10.70 8.57
N HIS A 21 15.17 11.09 7.33
CA HIS A 21 14.72 12.36 6.78
C HIS A 21 13.20 12.38 6.56
N SER A 22 12.59 13.54 6.79
CA SER A 22 11.19 13.77 6.46
C SER A 22 11.00 13.84 4.94
N HIS A 23 9.79 13.57 4.46
CA HIS A 23 9.50 13.56 3.02
C HIS A 23 9.83 14.91 2.35
N ARG A 24 9.68 16.03 3.06
CA ARG A 24 10.07 17.36 2.53
C ARG A 24 11.58 17.47 2.37
N LYS A 25 12.35 17.12 3.39
CA LYS A 25 13.83 17.12 3.32
C LYS A 25 14.37 16.18 2.25
N ILE A 26 13.69 15.07 1.98
CA ILE A 26 14.06 14.17 0.88
C ILE A 26 13.84 14.84 -0.48
N VAL A 27 12.72 15.54 -0.66
CA VAL A 27 12.45 16.30 -1.90
C VAL A 27 13.51 17.39 -2.11
N ASP A 28 13.83 18.14 -1.05
CA ASP A 28 14.84 19.21 -1.11
C ASP A 28 16.21 18.62 -1.48
N ALA A 29 16.63 17.52 -0.82
CA ALA A 29 17.90 16.86 -1.12
C ALA A 29 17.96 16.26 -2.54
N LEU A 30 16.83 15.79 -3.09
CA LEU A 30 16.76 15.33 -4.48
C LEU A 30 16.95 16.49 -5.46
N PHE A 31 16.37 17.65 -5.16
CA PHE A 31 16.51 18.85 -5.97
C PHE A 31 17.97 19.32 -5.99
N ASP A 32 18.64 19.33 -4.84
CA ASP A 32 20.07 19.69 -4.73
C ASP A 32 20.98 18.74 -5.54
N LEU A 33 20.59 17.47 -5.68
CA LEU A 33 21.28 16.46 -6.48
C LEU A 33 20.92 16.52 -7.98
N GLY A 34 20.07 17.47 -8.40
CA GLY A 34 19.64 17.64 -9.79
C GLY A 34 18.51 16.70 -10.24
N PHE A 35 17.87 15.98 -9.32
CA PHE A 35 16.74 15.12 -9.63
C PHE A 35 15.41 15.89 -9.50
N SER A 36 14.53 15.73 -10.50
CA SER A 36 13.15 16.21 -10.41
C SER A 36 12.28 15.17 -9.68
N GLY A 37 12.17 15.28 -8.36
CA GLY A 37 11.36 14.38 -7.54
C GLY A 37 10.24 15.11 -6.79
N SER A 38 8.97 14.82 -7.11
CA SER A 38 7.85 15.36 -6.33
C SER A 38 7.63 14.57 -5.05
N LYS A 39 6.94 15.18 -4.08
CA LYS A 39 6.54 14.50 -2.83
C LYS A 39 5.75 13.22 -3.07
N SER A 40 4.94 13.15 -4.14
CA SER A 40 4.18 11.95 -4.48
C SER A 40 5.09 10.80 -4.91
N ILE A 41 6.17 11.08 -5.63
CA ILE A 41 7.19 10.09 -6.00
C ILE A 41 7.89 9.54 -4.74
N VAL A 42 8.34 10.44 -3.86
CA VAL A 42 8.97 10.04 -2.59
C VAL A 42 8.05 9.15 -1.75
N THR A 43 6.79 9.57 -1.59
CA THR A 43 5.79 8.82 -0.83
C THR A 43 5.55 7.43 -1.44
N ARG A 44 5.45 7.35 -2.76
CA ARG A 44 5.27 6.10 -3.49
C ARG A 44 6.42 5.14 -3.26
N VAL A 45 7.66 5.58 -3.44
CA VAL A 45 8.86 4.73 -3.26
C VAL A 45 8.96 4.20 -1.84
N ILE A 46 8.71 5.04 -0.84
CA ILE A 46 8.74 4.63 0.57
C ILE A 46 7.63 3.62 0.87
N THR A 47 6.44 3.80 0.28
CA THR A 47 5.32 2.87 0.46
C THR A 47 5.59 1.53 -0.18
N GLU A 48 6.10 1.52 -1.43
CA GLU A 48 6.52 0.31 -2.14
C GLU A 48 7.60 -0.45 -1.35
N PHE A 49 8.61 0.26 -0.81
CA PHE A 49 9.64 -0.35 0.03
C PHE A 49 9.08 -0.99 1.32
N LYS A 50 8.12 -0.33 1.98
CA LYS A 50 7.46 -0.89 3.17
C LYS A 50 6.61 -2.11 2.83
N TRP A 51 5.97 -2.14 1.66
CA TRP A 51 5.24 -3.30 1.18
C TRP A 51 6.16 -4.46 0.84
N GLU A 52 7.27 -4.21 0.15
CA GLU A 52 8.33 -5.19 -0.12
C GLU A 52 8.84 -5.82 1.19
N LYS A 53 9.13 -5.00 2.21
CA LYS A 53 9.54 -5.47 3.55
C LYS A 53 8.50 -6.36 4.25
N ARG A 54 7.21 -6.19 3.93
CA ARG A 54 6.10 -7.00 4.46
C ARG A 54 5.77 -8.22 3.59
N GLY A 55 6.52 -8.45 2.51
CA GLY A 55 6.22 -9.51 1.53
C GLY A 55 5.05 -9.20 0.59
N ILE A 56 4.55 -7.95 0.58
CA ILE A 56 3.44 -7.52 -0.29
C ILE A 56 4.04 -7.02 -1.61
N PHE A 57 4.22 -7.92 -2.57
CA PHE A 57 4.91 -7.59 -3.82
C PHE A 57 4.03 -6.84 -4.83
N LYS A 58 2.70 -6.88 -4.69
CA LYS A 58 1.77 -6.19 -5.58
C LYS A 58 0.64 -5.55 -4.76
N PRO A 59 0.27 -4.29 -5.03
CA PRO A 59 -1.00 -3.78 -4.55
C PRO A 59 -2.13 -4.69 -5.06
N ALA A 60 -3.09 -5.00 -4.20
CA ALA A 60 -4.26 -5.76 -4.59
C ALA A 60 -4.91 -5.09 -5.81
N LYS A 61 -5.23 -5.86 -6.86
CA LYS A 61 -5.97 -5.33 -8.00
C LYS A 61 -7.29 -4.78 -7.47
N LYS A 62 -7.64 -3.54 -7.85
CA LYS A 62 -8.98 -3.02 -7.59
C LYS A 62 -9.97 -3.99 -8.23
N LEU A 63 -10.95 -4.43 -7.45
CA LEU A 63 -12.06 -5.22 -7.96
C LEU A 63 -12.76 -4.43 -9.06
N CYS A 64 -13.14 -5.12 -10.15
CA CYS A 64 -13.97 -4.52 -11.19
C CYS A 64 -15.27 -4.00 -10.56
N PRO A 65 -15.93 -2.98 -11.15
CA PRO A 65 -17.20 -2.48 -10.62
C PRO A 65 -18.25 -3.58 -10.39
N GLN A 66 -18.28 -4.59 -11.27
CA GLN A 66 -19.14 -5.76 -11.19
C GLN A 66 -18.82 -6.70 -10.01
N CYS A 67 -17.60 -6.62 -9.48
CA CYS A 67 -17.12 -7.38 -8.33
C CYS A 67 -17.15 -6.54 -7.04
N LEU A 68 -17.56 -5.27 -7.12
CA LEU A 68 -17.82 -4.47 -5.93
C LEU A 68 -19.22 -4.82 -5.43
N PRO A 69 -19.43 -4.89 -4.11
CA PRO A 69 -20.78 -5.07 -3.58
C PRO A 69 -21.64 -3.85 -3.94
N ASP A 70 -22.84 -4.09 -4.49
CA ASP A 70 -23.81 -3.06 -4.89
C ASP A 70 -24.14 -2.08 -3.76
N LYS A 71 -24.01 -2.51 -2.50
CA LYS A 71 -24.16 -1.68 -1.30
C LYS A 71 -23.06 -1.99 -0.27
N ARG A 72 -22.29 -0.98 0.12
CA ARG A 72 -21.48 -1.00 1.35
C ARG A 72 -22.40 -0.93 2.56
N THR A 73 -22.90 -2.08 3.00
CA THR A 73 -23.59 -2.17 4.29
C THR A 73 -22.58 -2.48 5.39
N ASN A 74 -22.79 -1.96 6.60
CA ASN A 74 -21.96 -2.26 7.77
C ASN A 74 -21.85 -3.78 8.01
N ASN A 75 -22.88 -4.54 7.66
CA ASN A 75 -22.88 -6.00 7.74
C ASN A 75 -21.86 -6.63 6.76
N LEU A 76 -21.84 -6.21 5.49
CA LEU A 76 -20.86 -6.67 4.52
C LEU A 76 -19.42 -6.30 4.90
N ILE A 77 -19.21 -5.10 5.44
CA ILE A 77 -17.89 -4.65 5.93
C ILE A 77 -17.42 -5.56 7.08
N ARG A 78 -18.27 -5.82 8.08
CA ARG A 78 -17.95 -6.72 9.19
C ARG A 78 -17.65 -8.15 8.72
N LYS A 79 -18.42 -8.69 7.77
CA LYS A 79 -18.18 -10.03 7.22
C LYS A 79 -16.83 -10.15 6.51
N VAL A 80 -16.46 -9.13 5.73
CA VAL A 80 -15.15 -9.10 5.07
C VAL A 80 -14.04 -8.97 6.10
N ASP A 81 -14.17 -8.08 7.08
CA ASP A 81 -13.19 -7.88 8.15
C ASP A 81 -12.92 -9.18 8.92
N VAL A 82 -13.97 -9.92 9.30
CA VAL A 82 -13.87 -11.25 9.92
C VAL A 82 -13.18 -12.27 9.00
N ALA A 83 -13.50 -12.29 7.70
CA ALA A 83 -12.90 -13.24 6.76
C ALA A 83 -11.43 -12.91 6.41
N THR A 84 -10.99 -11.67 6.61
CA THR A 84 -9.64 -11.21 6.27
C THR A 84 -8.73 -11.05 7.48
N ASN A 85 -9.27 -11.09 8.70
CA ASN A 85 -8.45 -11.17 9.91
C ASN A 85 -7.87 -12.57 10.03
N VAL A 86 -6.56 -12.64 9.93
CA VAL A 86 -5.77 -13.90 9.95
C VAL A 86 -5.68 -14.48 11.36
N ASP A 87 -6.00 -13.69 12.39
CA ASP A 87 -5.85 -14.06 13.80
C ASP A 87 -7.05 -14.85 14.37
N ASP A 88 -8.23 -14.84 13.72
CA ASP A 88 -9.42 -15.57 14.16
C ASP A 88 -10.04 -16.36 12.99
N PRO A 89 -9.82 -17.69 12.89
CA PRO A 89 -10.51 -18.48 11.88
C PRO A 89 -12.02 -18.47 12.16
N PRO A 90 -12.87 -18.18 11.16
CA PRO A 90 -14.32 -18.18 11.39
C PRO A 90 -14.77 -19.59 11.71
N THR A 91 -15.21 -19.80 12.95
CA THR A 91 -16.03 -20.95 13.31
C THR A 91 -17.30 -20.85 12.47
N LEU A 92 -17.39 -21.66 11.40
CA LEU A 92 -18.59 -21.81 10.62
C LEU A 92 -19.62 -22.56 11.47
N ASP A 93 -20.29 -21.85 12.38
CA ASP A 93 -21.52 -22.32 12.99
C ASP A 93 -22.62 -22.32 11.92
N GLN A 94 -22.72 -23.44 11.19
CA GLN A 94 -23.96 -23.84 10.55
C GLN A 94 -24.73 -24.71 11.54
N THR A 95 -25.39 -24.04 12.48
CA THR A 95 -26.52 -24.63 13.19
C THR A 95 -27.59 -25.04 12.18
N VAL A 96 -27.90 -26.33 12.26
CA VAL A 96 -28.99 -27.06 11.61
C VAL A 96 -30.33 -26.38 11.90
N GLU A 97 -31.12 -26.12 10.87
CA GLU A 97 -32.58 -26.04 11.00
C GLU A 97 -33.22 -27.19 10.24
N ARG A 98 -34.10 -27.90 10.95
CA ARG A 98 -34.92 -29.03 10.53
C ARG A 98 -36.34 -28.54 10.28
#